data_AF-A0A8W8MLH4-F1
#
_entry.id   AF-A0A8W8MLH4-F1
#
_cell.length_a   1.000
_cell.length_b   1.000
_cell.length_c   1.000
_cell.angle_alpha   90.00
_cell.angle_beta   90.00
_cell.angle_gamma   90.00
#
_symmetry.space_group_name_H-M   'P 1'
#
loop_
_entity.id
_entity.type
_entity.pdbx_description
1 polymer ?
#
loop_
_entity_poly.entity_id
_entity_poly.type
_entity_poly.pdbx_seq_one_letter_code
_entity_poly.pdbx_strand_id
1 'polypeptide(L)'
;MTGRHDEIEYSMQITGHTRCLVDSGFAHIRKIFRRSDVDSVGPFHTLINKSAATNEAVSFQSAAWKWRNWKSFLSSQFRAVKRIRRFHHFRVTADDSWTVY
;
A
#
# COMPACT_ATOMS: atom_id res chain seq x y z
N MET A 1 -3.92 -8.73 -19.63
CA MET A 1 -3.01 -9.28 -18.60
C MET A 1 -1.66 -9.56 -19.23
N THR A 2 -0.55 -9.41 -18.52
CA THR A 2 0.81 -9.62 -19.07
C THR A 2 1.16 -11.09 -19.34
N GLY A 3 0.19 -12.01 -19.28
CA GLY A 3 0.37 -13.46 -19.48
C GLY A 3 1.22 -14.15 -18.39
N ARG A 4 1.39 -13.54 -17.21
CA ARG A 4 2.29 -14.04 -16.15
C ARG A 4 1.58 -14.80 -15.03
N HIS A 5 0.26 -14.73 -14.98
CA HIS A 5 -0.55 -15.31 -13.92
C HIS A 5 -1.83 -15.88 -14.53
N ASP A 6 -2.17 -17.11 -14.17
CA ASP A 6 -3.42 -17.77 -14.59
C ASP A 6 -4.64 -17.18 -13.87
N GLU A 7 -4.41 -16.64 -12.66
CA GLU A 7 -5.43 -16.03 -11.82
C GLU A 7 -4.83 -14.95 -10.91
N ILE A 8 -5.58 -13.86 -10.72
CA ILE A 8 -5.31 -12.83 -9.73
C ILE A 8 -6.58 -12.55 -8.93
N GLU A 9 -6.49 -12.69 -7.61
CA GLU A 9 -7.53 -12.28 -6.68
C GLU A 9 -7.15 -10.95 -6.00
N TYR A 10 -8.07 -9.98 -6.05
CA TYR A 10 -7.98 -8.72 -5.34
C TYR A 10 -9.09 -8.60 -4.30
N SER A 11 -8.71 -8.62 -3.03
CA SER A 11 -9.61 -8.34 -1.92
C SER A 11 -9.56 -6.85 -1.58
N MET A 12 -10.65 -6.11 -1.82
CA MET A 12 -10.75 -4.70 -1.45
C MET A 12 -11.41 -4.52 -0.09
N GLN A 13 -10.70 -3.86 0.82
CA GLN A 13 -11.24 -3.47 2.11
C GLN A 13 -12.20 -2.29 2.00
N ILE A 14 -13.17 -2.22 2.91
CA ILE A 14 -14.10 -1.09 3.00
C ILE A 14 -13.32 0.17 3.39
N THR A 15 -13.68 1.30 2.80
CA THR A 15 -13.12 2.61 3.17
C THR A 15 -13.29 2.88 4.67
N GLY A 16 -12.23 3.32 5.35
CA GLY A 16 -12.23 3.60 6.79
C GLY A 16 -11.92 2.38 7.67
N HIS A 17 -11.64 1.22 7.08
CA HIS A 17 -11.14 0.07 7.82
C HIS A 17 -9.66 0.28 8.20
N THR A 18 -9.39 0.50 9.49
CA THR A 18 -8.03 0.79 10.00
C THR A 18 -7.25 -0.45 10.43
N ARG A 19 -7.73 -1.65 10.09
CA ARG A 19 -7.05 -2.92 10.39
C ARG A 19 -6.42 -3.48 9.13
N CYS A 20 -5.50 -2.73 8.53
CA CYS A 20 -4.67 -3.19 7.43
C CYS A 20 -3.20 -3.29 7.85
N LEU A 21 -2.43 -4.11 7.13
CA LEU A 21 -1.02 -4.34 7.43
C LEU A 21 -0.20 -3.04 7.39
N VAL A 22 -0.55 -2.14 6.48
CA VAL A 22 0.10 -0.83 6.31
C VAL A 22 -0.07 0.01 7.58
N ASP A 23 -1.29 0.08 8.13
CA ASP A 23 -1.55 0.81 9.38
C ASP A 23 -0.77 0.20 10.56
N SER A 24 -0.67 -1.14 10.61
CA SER A 24 0.13 -1.85 11.60
C SER A 24 1.61 -1.46 11.51
N GLY A 25 2.16 -1.40 10.28
CA GLY A 25 3.54 -0.97 10.03
C GLY A 25 3.81 0.43 10.60
N PHE A 26 2.93 1.39 10.35
CA PHE A 26 3.05 2.74 10.91
C PHE A 26 2.92 2.77 12.43
N ALA A 27 2.04 1.95 13.01
CA ALA A 27 1.88 1.84 14.45
C ALA A 27 3.18 1.35 15.13
N HIS A 28 3.86 0.36 14.52
CA HIS A 28 5.14 -0.15 15.01
C HIS A 28 6.24 0.92 14.96
N ILE A 29 6.36 1.66 13.85
CA ILE A 29 7.31 2.79 13.73
C ILE A 29 7.06 3.80 14.85
N ARG A 30 5.81 4.22 15.05
CA ARG A 30 5.44 5.19 16.08
C ARG A 30 5.78 4.69 17.49
N LYS A 31 5.59 3.41 17.76
CA LYS A 31 5.86 2.80 19.07
C LYS A 31 7.34 2.85 19.43
N ILE A 32 8.23 2.49 18.50
CA ILE A 32 9.68 2.50 18.73
C ILE A 32 10.24 3.94 18.71
N PHE A 33 9.73 4.79 17.81
CA PHE A 33 10.15 6.19 17.70
C PHE A 33 9.96 6.97 18.99
N ARG A 34 8.80 6.82 19.66
CA ARG A 34 8.51 7.47 20.95
C ARG A 34 9.49 7.16 22.09
N ARG A 35 10.33 6.13 21.93
CA ARG A 35 11.27 5.65 22.95
C ARG A 35 12.72 5.71 22.45
N SER A 36 12.95 6.36 21.32
CA SER A 36 14.25 6.44 20.67
C SER A 36 14.64 7.89 20.51
N ASP A 37 15.94 8.17 20.68
CA ASP A 37 16.51 9.48 20.40
C ASP A 37 17.01 9.48 18.95
N VAL A 38 16.39 10.29 18.10
CA VAL A 38 16.58 10.24 16.64
C VAL A 38 16.61 11.66 16.08
N ASP A 39 17.83 12.17 15.90
CA ASP A 39 18.06 13.55 15.46
C ASP A 39 18.50 13.68 14.00
N SER A 40 18.56 12.58 13.27
CA SER A 40 18.96 12.60 11.86
C SER A 40 18.34 11.47 11.04
N VAL A 41 18.47 11.60 9.71
CA VAL A 41 17.87 10.67 8.73
C VAL A 41 18.43 9.26 8.85
N GLY A 42 19.73 9.10 9.12
CA GLY A 42 20.37 7.78 9.22
C GLY A 42 19.84 6.93 10.39
N PRO A 43 19.84 7.45 11.63
CA PRO A 43 19.20 6.81 12.78
C PRO A 43 17.71 6.56 12.56
N PHE A 44 16.98 7.46 11.89
CA PHE A 44 15.58 7.25 11.55
C PHE A 44 15.38 6.08 10.57
N HIS A 45 16.24 5.95 9.56
CA HIS A 45 16.26 4.83 8.63
C HIS A 45 16.47 3.49 9.36
N THR A 46 17.42 3.47 10.29
CA THR A 46 17.70 2.30 11.12
C THR A 46 16.51 1.95 12.01
N LEU A 47 15.84 2.96 12.58
CA LEU A 47 14.65 2.78 13.41
C LEU A 47 13.48 2.18 12.62
N ILE A 48 13.23 2.67 11.41
CA ILE A 48 12.17 2.12 10.54
C ILE A 48 12.45 0.64 10.24
N ASN A 49 13.67 0.29 9.84
CA ASN A 49 14.04 -1.11 9.56
C ASN A 49 13.93 -2.03 10.79
N LYS A 50 14.13 -1.49 12.00
CA LYS A 50 13.97 -2.25 13.25
C LYS A 50 12.53 -2.34 13.75
N SER A 51 11.63 -1.53 13.20
CA SER A 51 10.28 -1.38 13.76
C SER A 51 9.39 -2.61 13.55
N ALA A 52 9.48 -3.27 12.40
CA ALA A 52 8.77 -4.51 12.06
C ALA A 52 9.43 -5.18 10.86
N ALA A 53 9.30 -6.51 10.74
CA ALA A 53 9.83 -7.26 9.59
C ALA A 53 9.24 -6.84 8.24
N THR A 54 8.04 -6.25 8.25
CA THR A 54 7.34 -5.77 7.04
C THR A 54 7.70 -4.33 6.66
N ASN A 55 8.49 -3.64 7.49
CA ASN A 55 8.86 -2.26 7.24
C ASN A 55 10.27 -2.20 6.64
N GLU A 56 10.38 -1.48 5.54
CA GLU A 56 11.65 -1.17 4.89
C GLU A 56 11.75 0.34 4.74
N ALA A 57 12.84 0.90 5.23
CA ALA A 57 13.18 2.29 5.05
C ALA A 57 13.73 2.46 3.64
N VAL A 58 13.14 3.37 2.88
CA VAL A 58 13.59 3.68 1.52
C VAL A 58 14.03 5.14 1.49
N SER A 59 15.31 5.34 1.20
CA SER A 59 15.88 6.68 1.08
C SER A 59 15.49 7.32 -0.24
N PHE A 60 14.98 8.55 -0.19
CA PHE A 60 14.63 9.30 -1.39
C PHE A 60 15.89 9.60 -2.21
N GLN A 61 15.93 9.10 -3.44
CA GLN A 61 16.98 9.41 -4.41
C GLN A 61 16.39 10.37 -5.45
N SER A 62 16.73 11.66 -5.33
CA SER A 62 16.06 12.75 -6.08
C SER A 62 16.07 12.57 -7.59
N ALA A 63 17.09 11.90 -8.14
CA ALA A 63 17.18 11.62 -9.57
C ALA A 63 16.25 10.49 -10.06
N ALA A 64 15.82 9.58 -9.19
CA ALA A 64 15.08 8.37 -9.58
C ALA A 64 13.56 8.47 -9.34
N TRP A 65 13.11 9.40 -8.49
CA TRP A 65 11.74 9.41 -7.99
C TRP A 65 10.91 10.52 -8.64
N LYS A 66 9.84 10.15 -9.31
CA LYS A 66 8.87 11.11 -9.89
C LYS A 66 7.68 11.27 -8.97
N TRP A 67 7.57 12.43 -8.34
CA TRP A 67 6.38 12.80 -7.58
C TRP A 67 5.19 12.98 -8.53
N ARG A 68 4.09 12.31 -8.22
CA ARG A 68 2.83 12.40 -8.95
C ARG A 68 1.70 12.65 -7.97
N ASN A 69 0.77 13.53 -8.34
CA ASN A 69 -0.54 13.54 -7.70
C ASN A 69 -1.27 12.27 -8.14
N TRP A 70 -1.36 11.27 -7.25
CA TRP A 70 -1.99 9.99 -7.57
C TRP A 70 -3.42 10.12 -8.07
N LYS A 71 -4.22 11.04 -7.49
CA LYS A 71 -5.61 11.27 -7.90
C LYS A 71 -5.69 11.72 -9.36
N SER A 72 -4.90 12.71 -9.74
CA SER A 72 -4.86 13.22 -11.12
C SER A 72 -4.24 12.20 -12.06
N PHE A 73 -3.12 11.59 -11.67
CA PHE A 73 -2.36 10.63 -12.47
C PHE A 73 -3.19 9.40 -12.84
N LEU A 74 -3.98 8.89 -11.89
CA LEU A 74 -4.80 7.70 -12.07
C LEU A 74 -6.23 8.03 -12.53
N SER A 75 -6.60 9.30 -12.66
CA SER A 75 -7.99 9.69 -12.96
C SER A 75 -8.56 9.08 -14.25
N SER A 76 -7.72 8.89 -15.27
CA SER A 76 -8.13 8.27 -16.54
C SER A 76 -8.24 6.75 -16.48
N GLN A 77 -7.66 6.12 -15.46
CA GLN A 77 -7.58 4.67 -15.32
C GLN A 77 -8.60 4.11 -14.32
N PHE A 78 -9.20 4.97 -13.49
CA PHE A 78 -10.10 4.54 -12.42
C PHE A 78 -11.51 5.07 -12.63
N ARG A 79 -12.49 4.17 -12.55
CA ARG A 79 -13.90 4.52 -12.48
C ARG A 79 -14.35 4.43 -11.03
N ALA A 80 -14.92 5.52 -10.50
CA ALA A 80 -15.47 5.51 -9.16
C ALA A 80 -16.64 4.52 -9.06
N VAL A 81 -16.48 3.48 -8.24
CA VAL A 81 -17.54 2.52 -7.93
C VAL A 81 -18.34 3.06 -6.75
N LYS A 82 -19.58 3.48 -7.01
CA LYS A 82 -20.46 4.00 -5.96
C LYS A 82 -20.96 2.86 -5.07
N ARG A 83 -21.17 3.15 -3.78
CA ARG A 83 -21.84 2.26 -2.81
C ARG A 83 -21.09 0.97 -2.44
N ILE A 84 -19.77 0.98 -2.44
CA ILE A 84 -18.98 -0.08 -1.79
C ILE A 84 -19.21 0.00 -0.28
N ARG A 85 -20.12 -0.82 0.24
CA ARG A 85 -20.45 -0.91 1.68
C ARG A 85 -19.98 -2.21 2.32
N ARG A 86 -19.40 -3.12 1.53
CA ARG A 86 -18.97 -4.45 1.93
C ARG A 86 -17.59 -4.74 1.32
N PHE A 87 -16.90 -5.75 1.83
CA PHE A 87 -15.72 -6.29 1.16
C PHE A 87 -16.11 -6.76 -0.24
N HIS A 88 -15.26 -6.48 -1.22
CA HIS A 88 -15.44 -6.96 -2.58
C HIS A 88 -14.20 -7.77 -2.96
N HIS A 89 -14.44 -8.99 -3.42
CA HIS A 89 -13.41 -9.83 -3.99
C HIS A 89 -13.55 -9.75 -5.50
N PHE A 90 -12.46 -9.34 -6.14
CA PHE A 90 -12.36 -9.28 -7.59
C PHE A 90 -11.47 -10.43 -8.01
N ARG A 91 -11.97 -11.32 -8.87
CA ARG A 91 -11.18 -12.36 -9.48
C ARG A 91 -11.02 -12.04 -10.96
N VAL A 92 -9.80 -12.22 -11.43
CA VAL A 92 -9.46 -12.12 -12.85
C VAL A 92 -8.70 -13.38 -13.21
N THR A 93 -9.20 -14.11 -14.19
CA THR A 93 -8.52 -15.29 -14.74
C THR A 93 -7.93 -14.95 -16.10
N ALA A 94 -6.99 -15.75 -16.58
CA ALA A 94 -6.42 -15.58 -17.92
C ALA A 94 -7.49 -15.62 -19.02
N ASP A 95 -8.55 -16.40 -18.80
CA ASP A 95 -9.59 -16.68 -19.79
C ASP A 95 -10.81 -15.76 -19.70
N ASP A 96 -10.99 -15.05 -18.58
CA ASP A 96 -12.25 -14.34 -18.31
C ASP A 96 -12.05 -12.90 -17.82
N SER A 97 -13.05 -12.08 -18.12
CA SER A 97 -13.07 -10.68 -17.68
C SER A 97 -13.44 -10.56 -16.20
N TRP A 98 -13.03 -9.46 -15.55
CA TRP A 98 -13.20 -9.19 -14.12
C TRP A 98 -14.55 -9.64 -13.55
N THR A 99 -14.54 -10.62 -12.65
CA THR A 99 -15.73 -11.11 -11.92
C THR A 99 -15.70 -10.62 -10.47
N VAL A 100 -16.84 -10.12 -9.99
CA VAL A 100 -17.06 -9.70 -8.60
C VAL A 100 -17.87 -10.81 -7.91
N TYR A 101 -17.42 -11.28 -6.75
CA TYR A 101 -18.14 -12.26 -5.93
C TYR A 101 -18.12 -11.91 -4.44
#